data_AF-A0A8S3GNM1-F1
#
_entry.id   AF-A0A8S3GNM1-F1
#
_cell.length_a   1.000
_cell.length_b   1.000
_cell.length_c   1.000
_cell.angle_alpha   90.00
_cell.angle_beta   90.00
_cell.angle_gamma   90.00
#
_symmetry.space_group_name_H-M   'P 1'
#
loop_
_entity.id
_entity.type
_entity.pdbx_description
1 polymer ?
#
loop_
_entity_poly.entity_id
_entity_poly.type
_entity_poly.pdbx_seq_one_letter_code
_entity_poly.pdbx_strand_id
1 'polypeptide(L)'
;TVIRRLAALPVPPRSVIIERLPPLPPRPRDITIERWIPYGAQGKRRTIVQRAAGAQQYAAPRNVIIQYEPVQVRVVRQFQRFGVTQANPQSYLQQYGAQLLDASTLVQQARSA
;
A
#
# COMPACT_ATOMS: atom_id res chain seq x y z
N THR A 1 -34.37 -1.83 -35.31
CA THR A 1 -33.93 -0.68 -36.10
C THR A 1 -32.40 -0.68 -36.31
N VAL A 2 -31.80 -0.73 -37.52
CA VAL A 2 -30.34 -0.56 -37.75
C VAL A 2 -30.01 0.95 -37.59
N ILE A 3 -28.78 1.38 -37.33
CA ILE A 3 -28.49 2.82 -37.25
C ILE A 3 -27.18 2.98 -37.99
N ARG A 4 -27.20 3.56 -39.19
CA ARG A 4 -25.97 3.97 -39.86
C ARG A 4 -25.52 5.26 -39.20
N ARG A 5 -24.60 5.12 -38.24
CA ARG A 5 -23.93 6.25 -37.60
C ARG A 5 -22.87 6.77 -38.58
N LEU A 6 -22.88 8.07 -38.84
CA LEU A 6 -21.74 8.75 -39.44
C LEU A 6 -20.52 8.52 -38.54
N ALA A 7 -19.31 8.66 -39.12
CA ALA A 7 -18.09 8.55 -38.34
C ALA A 7 -18.19 9.44 -37.10
N ALA A 8 -17.98 8.83 -35.93
CA ALA A 8 -18.02 9.55 -34.67
C ALA A 8 -16.98 10.68 -34.72
N LEU A 9 -17.33 11.83 -34.16
CA LEU A 9 -16.37 12.90 -33.96
C LEU A 9 -15.12 12.35 -33.24
N PRO A 10 -13.92 12.83 -33.58
CA PRO A 10 -12.71 12.39 -32.89
C PRO A 10 -12.90 12.63 -31.39
N VAL A 11 -12.62 11.58 -30.62
CA VAL A 11 -12.68 11.64 -29.16
C VAL A 11 -11.74 12.76 -28.70
N PRO A 12 -12.15 13.61 -27.74
CA PRO A 12 -11.28 14.64 -27.21
C PRO A 12 -9.94 14.06 -26.77
N PRO A 13 -8.84 14.79 -26.99
CA PRO A 13 -7.52 14.31 -26.66
C PRO A 13 -7.41 14.21 -25.13
N ARG A 14 -6.97 13.04 -24.65
CA ARG A 14 -6.94 12.70 -23.22
C ARG A 14 -5.57 13.03 -22.64
N SER A 15 -5.53 13.69 -21.48
CA SER A 15 -4.31 13.76 -20.67
C SER A 15 -4.06 12.40 -20.05
N VAL A 16 -2.85 11.86 -20.27
CA VAL A 16 -2.41 10.64 -19.60
C VAL A 16 -1.64 11.05 -18.35
N ILE A 17 -2.20 10.72 -17.19
CA ILE A 17 -1.51 10.83 -15.89
C ILE A 17 -1.03 9.43 -15.56
N ILE A 18 0.29 9.25 -15.44
CA ILE A 18 0.89 7.95 -15.09
C ILE A 18 1.43 8.08 -13.66
N GLU A 19 0.76 7.42 -12.72
CA GLU A 19 1.24 7.26 -11.35
C GLU A 19 2.07 5.98 -11.27
N ARG A 20 3.33 6.09 -10.85
CA ARG A 20 4.25 4.96 -10.72
C ARG A 20 4.38 4.56 -9.24
N LEU A 21 3.62 3.55 -8.84
CA LEU A 21 3.68 2.90 -7.53
C LEU A 21 4.77 1.80 -7.52
N PRO A 22 5.30 1.40 -6.34
CA PRO A 22 6.23 0.28 -6.23
C PRO A 22 5.61 -1.02 -6.79
N PRO A 23 6.44 -1.96 -7.27
CA PRO A 23 5.95 -3.19 -7.91
C PRO A 23 5.10 -4.00 -6.94
N LEU A 24 3.84 -4.23 -7.30
CA LEU A 24 2.94 -5.09 -6.54
C LEU A 24 3.38 -6.56 -6.62
N PRO A 25 3.05 -7.37 -5.59
CA PRO A 25 3.29 -8.81 -5.65
C PRO A 25 2.53 -9.44 -6.83
N PRO A 26 3.04 -10.56 -7.37
CA PRO A 26 2.44 -11.23 -8.53
C PRO A 26 1.01 -11.68 -8.22
N ARG A 27 0.09 -11.39 -9.14
CA ARG A 27 -1.32 -11.79 -9.01
C ARG A 27 -1.42 -13.33 -8.95
N PRO A 28 -2.30 -13.89 -8.09
CA PRO A 28 -2.66 -15.31 -8.15
C PRO A 28 -3.11 -15.73 -9.55
N ARG A 29 -2.95 -17.01 -9.89
CA ARG A 29 -3.37 -17.53 -11.19
C ARG A 29 -4.89 -17.51 -11.30
N ASP A 30 -5.42 -16.84 -12.32
CA ASP A 30 -6.85 -16.86 -12.61
C ASP A 30 -7.27 -18.25 -13.11
N ILE A 31 -8.39 -18.76 -12.58
CA ILE A 31 -9.03 -19.99 -13.07
C ILE A 31 -10.19 -19.55 -13.97
N THR A 32 -9.99 -19.67 -15.29
CA THR A 32 -11.04 -19.39 -16.27
C THR A 32 -11.91 -20.62 -16.45
N ILE A 33 -13.21 -20.51 -16.11
CA ILE A 33 -14.22 -21.53 -16.43
C ILE A 33 -15.01 -21.01 -17.62
N GLU A 34 -14.74 -21.56 -18.80
CA GLU A 34 -15.47 -21.21 -20.02
C GLU A 34 -16.77 -22.01 -20.12
N ARG A 35 -17.89 -21.30 -20.15
CA ARG A 35 -19.22 -21.88 -20.42
C ARG A 35 -19.69 -21.41 -21.79
N TRP A 36 -19.69 -22.34 -22.73
CA TRP A 36 -20.14 -22.11 -24.11
C TRP A 36 -21.65 -21.87 -24.12
N ILE A 37 -22.09 -20.68 -24.54
CA ILE A 37 -23.51 -20.35 -24.77
C ILE A 37 -23.72 -20.17 -26.29
N PRO A 38 -24.68 -20.86 -26.90
CA PRO A 38 -24.94 -20.74 -28.33
C PRO A 38 -25.56 -19.39 -28.70
N TYR A 39 -25.17 -18.86 -29.85
CA TYR A 39 -25.67 -17.59 -30.38
C TYR A 39 -27.11 -17.73 -30.89
N GLY A 40 -28.02 -16.90 -30.39
CA GLY A 40 -29.38 -16.78 -30.92
C GLY A 40 -29.42 -16.05 -32.28
N ALA A 41 -30.40 -16.39 -33.11
CA ALA A 41 -30.56 -15.84 -34.45
C ALA A 41 -30.77 -14.31 -34.45
N GLN A 42 -30.06 -13.61 -35.35
CA GLN A 42 -30.14 -12.16 -35.49
C GLN A 42 -31.41 -11.73 -36.25
N GLY A 43 -32.33 -11.05 -35.56
CA GLY A 43 -33.50 -10.43 -36.18
C GLY A 43 -33.15 -9.16 -36.98
N LYS A 44 -33.70 -9.01 -38.19
CA LYS A 44 -33.54 -7.81 -39.03
C LYS A 44 -34.21 -6.61 -38.37
N ARG A 45 -33.41 -5.57 -38.14
CA ARG A 45 -33.78 -4.34 -37.42
C ARG A 45 -33.72 -3.17 -38.43
N ARG A 46 -34.78 -2.35 -38.54
CA ARG A 46 -34.99 -1.25 -39.55
C ARG A 46 -34.17 0.06 -39.41
N THR A 47 -33.43 0.62 -40.37
CA THR A 47 -32.46 1.70 -40.01
C THR A 47 -33.04 3.10 -39.63
N ILE A 48 -32.67 3.74 -38.51
CA ILE A 48 -32.87 5.21 -38.28
C ILE A 48 -31.51 5.92 -38.30
N VAL A 49 -31.39 7.04 -39.02
CA VAL A 49 -30.16 7.83 -39.15
C VAL A 49 -30.34 9.17 -38.43
N GLN A 50 -29.54 9.43 -37.40
CA GLN A 50 -29.47 10.71 -36.69
C GLN A 50 -28.20 11.44 -37.11
N ARG A 51 -28.32 12.73 -37.48
CA ARG A 51 -27.16 13.56 -37.82
C ARG A 51 -26.34 13.85 -36.57
N ALA A 52 -25.03 13.65 -36.64
CA ALA A 52 -24.10 13.95 -35.55
C ALA A 52 -23.94 15.47 -35.38
N ALA A 53 -23.73 15.93 -34.15
CA ALA A 53 -23.33 17.30 -33.87
C ALA A 53 -21.97 17.63 -34.52
N GLY A 54 -21.67 18.91 -34.75
CA GLY A 54 -20.41 19.36 -35.35
C GLY A 54 -19.18 19.13 -34.46
N ALA A 55 -18.00 19.05 -35.08
CA ALA A 55 -16.73 18.81 -34.38
C ALA A 55 -16.38 19.98 -33.45
N GLN A 56 -16.15 19.68 -32.17
CA GLN A 56 -15.65 20.63 -31.19
C GLN A 56 -14.11 20.65 -31.23
N GLN A 57 -13.51 21.84 -31.17
CA GLN A 57 -12.07 22.00 -31.05
C GLN A 57 -11.68 21.82 -29.59
N TYR A 58 -10.75 20.89 -29.32
CA TYR A 58 -10.23 20.63 -27.98
C TYR A 58 -8.78 21.10 -27.86
N ALA A 59 -8.42 21.65 -26.70
CA ALA A 59 -7.03 21.98 -26.40
C ALA A 59 -6.16 20.71 -26.34
N ALA A 60 -4.89 20.83 -26.72
CA ALA A 60 -3.94 19.73 -26.65
C ALA A 60 -3.66 19.35 -25.18
N PRO A 61 -3.77 18.05 -24.82
CA PRO A 61 -3.55 17.60 -23.46
C PRO A 61 -2.06 17.62 -23.15
N ARG A 62 -1.73 17.93 -21.89
CA ARG A 62 -0.37 17.80 -21.37
C ARG A 62 -0.24 16.45 -20.66
N ASN A 63 0.84 15.74 -20.93
CA ASN A 63 1.19 14.51 -20.22
C ASN A 63 1.94 14.86 -18.94
N VAL A 64 1.51 14.33 -17.81
CA VAL A 64 2.14 14.56 -16.50
C VAL A 64 2.55 13.21 -15.91
N ILE A 65 3.82 13.08 -15.53
CA ILE A 65 4.36 11.89 -14.87
C ILE A 65 4.55 12.23 -13.40
N ILE A 66 3.88 11.51 -12.50
CA ILE A 66 4.03 11.66 -11.05
C ILE A 66 4.81 10.45 -10.55
N GLN A 67 6.02 10.68 -10.05
CA GLN A 67 6.92 9.65 -9.53
C GLN A 67 7.07 9.85 -8.03
N TYR A 68 6.61 8.88 -7.25
CA TYR A 68 6.78 8.87 -5.79
C TYR A 68 8.09 8.16 -5.43
N GLU A 69 8.94 8.83 -4.65
CA GLU A 69 10.17 8.25 -4.12
C GLU A 69 9.90 7.40 -2.87
N PRO A 70 10.73 6.37 -2.60
CA PRO A 70 10.63 5.60 -1.36
C PRO A 70 10.99 6.46 -0.14
N VAL A 71 10.36 6.16 0.99
CA VAL A 71 10.62 6.85 2.25
C VAL A 71 12.05 6.61 2.71
N GLN A 72 12.80 7.70 2.92
CA GLN A 72 14.14 7.64 3.50
C GLN A 72 14.04 7.58 5.04
N VAL A 73 14.50 6.49 5.64
CA VAL A 73 14.51 6.33 7.11
C VAL A 73 15.91 6.57 7.66
N ARG A 74 16.00 7.39 8.72
CA ARG A 74 17.24 7.62 9.46
C ARG A 74 17.31 6.66 10.65
N VAL A 75 18.19 5.66 10.56
CA VAL A 75 18.44 4.73 11.67
C VAL A 75 19.45 5.37 12.63
N VAL A 76 19.02 5.74 13.84
CA VAL A 76 19.89 6.25 14.89
C VAL A 76 20.06 5.17 15.97
N ARG A 77 21.29 4.71 16.20
CA ARG A 77 21.60 3.83 17.33
C ARG A 77 21.70 4.68 18.60
N GLN A 78 20.67 4.61 19.44
CA GLN A 78 20.66 5.26 20.74
C GLN A 78 20.89 4.21 21.84
N PHE A 79 21.95 4.40 22.62
CA PHE A 79 22.19 3.60 23.82
C PHE A 79 21.68 4.39 25.03
N GLN A 80 20.63 3.89 25.66
CA GLN A 80 20.07 4.48 26.88
C GLN A 80 20.63 3.73 28.10
N ARG A 81 21.07 4.48 29.12
CA ARG A 81 21.61 3.92 30.35
C ARG A 81 20.49 3.83 31.39
N PHE A 82 19.89 2.65 31.54
CA PHE A 82 18.78 2.37 32.47
C PHE A 82 19.23 2.21 33.93
N GLY A 83 20.10 3.09 34.43
CA GLY A 83 20.50 3.10 35.85
C GLY A 83 21.53 2.06 36.28
N VAL A 84 22.16 1.33 35.35
CA VAL A 84 23.29 0.44 35.71
C VAL A 84 24.56 1.28 35.92
N THR A 85 24.96 1.43 37.18
CA THR A 85 26.22 2.08 37.59
C THR A 85 27.24 1.03 37.98
N GLN A 86 28.47 1.14 37.46
CA GLN A 86 29.58 0.37 38.00
C GLN A 86 29.85 0.85 39.42
N ALA A 87 29.89 -0.07 40.38
CA ALA A 87 30.22 0.20 41.77
C ALA A 87 31.37 -0.71 42.20
N ASN A 88 32.26 -0.20 43.05
CA ASN A 88 33.28 -1.02 43.68
C ASN A 88 32.59 -1.90 44.74
N PRO A 89 32.82 -3.24 44.74
CA PRO A 89 32.14 -4.15 45.63
C PRO A 89 32.36 -3.83 47.12
N GLN A 90 33.55 -3.36 47.50
CA GLN A 90 33.86 -2.96 48.88
C GLN A 90 32.99 -1.77 49.30
N SER A 91 32.90 -0.74 48.44
CA SER A 91 32.09 0.46 48.71
C SER A 91 30.59 0.16 48.73
N TYR A 92 30.14 -0.76 47.88
CA TYR A 92 28.75 -1.17 47.80
C TYR A 92 28.32 -1.90 49.08
N LEU A 93 29.16 -2.82 49.57
CA LEU A 93 28.94 -3.52 50.84
C LEU A 93 28.96 -2.57 52.05
N GLN A 94 29.85 -1.57 52.06
CA GLN A 94 29.87 -0.58 53.14
C GLN A 94 28.57 0.25 53.19
N GLN A 95 28.05 0.63 52.02
CA GLN A 95 26.87 1.50 51.94
C GLN A 95 25.54 0.74 52.11
N TYR A 96 25.42 -0.47 51.54
CA TYR A 96 24.16 -1.21 51.46
C TYR A 96 24.20 -2.57 52.17
N GLY A 97 25.31 -2.96 52.78
CA GLY A 97 25.50 -4.28 53.39
C GLY A 97 24.44 -4.66 54.41
N ALA A 98 23.96 -3.69 55.20
CA ALA A 98 22.91 -3.92 56.20
C ALA A 98 21.52 -4.21 55.59
N GLN A 99 21.31 -3.88 54.31
CA GLN A 99 20.06 -4.10 53.58
C GLN A 99 20.12 -5.35 52.68
N LEU A 100 21.30 -5.96 52.53
CA LEU A 100 21.47 -7.14 51.70
C LEU A 100 20.96 -8.38 52.42
N LEU A 101 20.03 -9.07 51.77
CA LEU A 101 19.56 -10.38 52.22
C LEU A 101 20.57 -11.45 51.83
N ASP A 102 20.78 -12.40 52.74
CA ASP A 102 21.54 -13.60 52.42
C ASP A 102 20.76 -14.47 51.42
N ALA A 103 21.46 -15.24 50.60
CA ALA A 103 20.87 -16.01 49.51
C ALA A 103 19.77 -16.97 50.00
N SER A 104 19.99 -17.59 51.17
CA SER A 104 19.04 -18.47 51.83
C SER A 104 17.72 -17.75 52.18
N THR A 105 17.83 -16.57 52.78
CA THR A 105 16.70 -15.73 53.21
C THR A 105 15.91 -15.16 52.04
N LEU A 106 16.60 -14.77 50.95
CA LEU A 106 15.97 -14.27 49.74
C LEU A 106 15.10 -15.32 49.06
N VAL A 107 15.59 -16.56 48.96
CA VAL A 107 14.84 -17.69 48.39
C VAL A 107 13.61 -18.01 49.24
N GLN A 108 13.73 -17.92 50.56
CA GLN A 108 12.60 -18.17 51.46
C GLN A 108 11.51 -17.11 51.31
N GLN A 109 11.87 -15.83 51.23
CA GLN A 109 10.91 -14.73 51.04
C GLN A 109 10.22 -14.79 49.67
N ALA A 110 10.95 -15.10 48.60
CA ALA A 110 10.40 -15.25 47.26
C ALA A 110 9.39 -16.40 47.13
N ARG A 111 9.50 -17.42 47.99
CA ARG A 111 8.53 -18.52 48.06
C ARG A 111 7.28 -18.18 48.87
N SER A 112 7.37 -17.18 49.75
CA SER A 112 6.26 -16.72 50.60
C SER A 112 5.47 -15.54 50.05
N ALA A 113 5.96 -14.90 48.98
CA ALA A 113 5.30 -13.82 48.25
C ALA A 113 4.48 -14.37 47.09
#